data_AF-A0A4V2ZFY2-F1
#
_entry.id   AF-A0A4V2ZFY2-F1
#
_cell.length_a   1.000
_cell.length_b   1.000
_cell.length_c   1.000
_cell.angle_alpha   90.00
_cell.angle_beta   90.00
_cell.angle_gamma   90.00
#
_symmetry.space_group_name_H-M   'P 1'
#
loop_
_entity.id
_entity.type
_entity.pdbx_description
1 polymer ?
#
loop_
_entity_poly.entity_id
_entity_poly.type
_entity_poly.pdbx_seq_one_letter_code
_entity_poly.pdbx_strand_id
1 'polypeptide(L)'
;MILLQLSAGQGPRECSRAIALATQTFLKDCNKRKIEATLIEQVLDNSPDCYKSVLIEIKGSKAKLIADEWNGVMQWVCQSPFRPSHKRKNWFFSGQVFEVNEAEFTDEISYQTCRASGAGGQHVNTTDSAVQATHLASGISVRIESERSQHANKRLAKALIMQKLAEKKSEQIAQQDKARWSQHWDLERGNPKRKFKGTKFTS
;
A
#
# COMPACT_ATOMS: atom_id res chain seq x y z
N MET A 1 -5.41 0.09 7.01
CA MET A 1 -5.52 -1.27 6.42
C MET A 1 -4.16 -1.96 6.38
N ILE A 2 -4.10 -3.28 6.18
CA ILE A 2 -2.83 -4.03 6.08
C ILE A 2 -2.74 -4.68 4.70
N LEU A 3 -1.57 -4.56 4.07
CA LEU A 3 -1.24 -5.22 2.81
C LEU A 3 -0.15 -6.27 3.05
N LEU A 4 -0.34 -7.47 2.51
CA LEU A 4 0.65 -8.55 2.48
C LEU A 4 1.09 -8.77 1.03
N GLN A 5 2.36 -8.55 0.75
CA GLN A 5 2.98 -8.92 -0.52
C GLN A 5 3.69 -10.26 -0.37
N LEU A 6 3.38 -11.24 -1.22
CA LEU A 6 4.17 -12.44 -1.37
C LEU A 6 5.00 -12.36 -2.66
N SER A 7 6.29 -12.72 -2.60
CA SER A 7 7.22 -12.58 -3.71
C SER A 7 8.12 -13.80 -3.88
N ALA A 8 8.30 -14.26 -5.12
CA ALA A 8 9.29 -15.29 -5.49
C ALA A 8 10.68 -14.69 -5.70
N GLY A 9 10.77 -13.35 -5.80
CA GLY A 9 11.93 -12.61 -6.24
C GLY A 9 12.54 -13.21 -7.51
N GLN A 10 13.87 -13.34 -7.54
CA GLN A 10 14.60 -13.96 -8.65
C GLN A 10 14.64 -15.50 -8.57
N GLY A 11 13.64 -16.11 -7.93
CA GLY A 11 13.51 -17.55 -7.83
C GLY A 11 13.17 -18.21 -9.17
N PRO A 12 13.50 -19.49 -9.36
CA PRO A 12 13.01 -20.25 -10.51
C PRO A 12 11.49 -20.47 -10.40
N ARG A 13 10.88 -20.99 -11.47
CA ARG A 13 9.43 -21.21 -11.58
C ARG A 13 8.80 -21.99 -10.41
N GLU A 14 9.56 -22.86 -9.73
CA GLU A 14 9.10 -23.53 -8.51
C GLU A 14 8.76 -22.57 -7.37
N CYS A 15 9.50 -21.46 -7.23
CA CYS A 15 9.19 -20.39 -6.28
C CYS A 15 7.89 -19.68 -6.69
N SER A 16 7.70 -19.41 -7.98
CA SER A 16 6.45 -18.82 -8.49
C SER A 16 5.23 -19.71 -8.23
N ARG A 17 5.41 -21.03 -8.34
CA ARG A 17 4.37 -22.01 -7.95
C ARG A 17 4.13 -22.03 -6.44
N ALA A 18 5.17 -21.86 -5.63
CA ALA A 18 5.04 -21.75 -4.19
C ALA A 18 4.14 -20.57 -3.78
N ILE A 19 4.25 -19.42 -4.46
CA ILE A 19 3.35 -18.28 -4.20
C ILE A 19 1.90 -18.65 -4.48
N ALA A 20 1.60 -19.25 -5.64
CA ALA A 20 0.21 -19.62 -5.97
C ALA A 20 -0.42 -20.53 -4.89
N LEU A 21 0.35 -21.50 -4.40
CA LEU A 21 -0.08 -22.39 -3.31
C LEU A 21 -0.19 -21.66 -1.96
N ALA A 22 0.76 -20.77 -1.68
CA ALA A 22 0.76 -19.92 -0.50
C ALA A 22 -0.46 -19.00 -0.45
N THR A 23 -0.78 -18.32 -1.55
CA THR A 23 -1.97 -17.46 -1.68
C THR A 23 -3.25 -18.22 -1.40
N GLN A 24 -3.42 -19.41 -2.01
CA GLN A 24 -4.60 -20.24 -1.75
C GLN A 24 -4.69 -20.68 -0.29
N THR A 25 -3.56 -21.03 0.32
CA THR A 25 -3.49 -21.45 1.73
C THR A 25 -3.81 -20.28 2.66
N PHE A 26 -3.22 -19.12 2.40
CA PHE A 26 -3.46 -17.88 3.13
C PHE A 26 -4.94 -17.49 3.13
N LEU A 27 -5.57 -17.42 1.96
CA LEU A 27 -6.99 -17.06 1.84
C LEU A 27 -7.90 -18.08 2.54
N LYS A 28 -7.58 -19.38 2.46
CA LYS A 28 -8.30 -20.42 3.21
C LYS A 28 -8.18 -20.24 4.71
N ASP A 29 -6.98 -19.91 5.21
CA ASP A 29 -6.75 -19.67 6.63
C ASP A 29 -7.46 -18.40 7.13
N CYS A 30 -7.46 -17.32 6.35
CA CYS A 30 -8.25 -16.12 6.62
C CYS A 30 -9.75 -16.44 6.73
N ASN A 31 -10.30 -17.16 5.76
CA ASN A 31 -11.71 -17.56 5.74
C ASN A 31 -12.09 -18.40 6.98
N LYS A 32 -11.26 -19.38 7.37
CA LYS A 32 -11.49 -20.18 8.58
C LYS A 32 -11.49 -19.32 9.85
N ARG A 33 -10.63 -18.31 9.91
CA ARG A 33 -10.51 -17.39 11.06
C ARG A 33 -11.49 -16.20 10.98
N LYS A 34 -12.37 -16.15 9.97
CA LYS A 34 -13.30 -15.05 9.69
C LYS A 34 -12.59 -13.69 9.55
N ILE A 35 -11.45 -13.69 8.87
CA ILE A 35 -10.69 -12.48 8.52
C ILE A 35 -10.96 -12.17 7.05
N GLU A 36 -11.33 -10.94 6.75
CA GLU A 36 -11.56 -10.48 5.39
C GLU A 36 -10.20 -10.27 4.70
N ALA A 37 -9.96 -11.02 3.62
CA ALA A 37 -8.74 -10.92 2.82
C ALA A 37 -9.08 -10.94 1.33
N THR A 38 -8.56 -9.96 0.59
CA THR A 38 -8.86 -9.73 -0.82
C THR A 38 -7.58 -9.69 -1.63
N LEU A 39 -7.51 -10.46 -2.71
CA LEU A 39 -6.40 -10.40 -3.66
C LEU A 39 -6.54 -9.12 -4.50
N ILE A 40 -5.59 -8.19 -4.36
CA ILE A 40 -5.59 -6.89 -5.05
C ILE A 40 -4.84 -6.97 -6.37
N GLU A 41 -3.69 -7.63 -6.35
CA GLU A 41 -2.80 -7.73 -7.51
C GLU A 41 -2.22 -9.14 -7.61
N GLN A 42 -2.09 -9.63 -8.84
CA GLN A 42 -1.34 -10.83 -9.15
C GLN A 42 -0.47 -10.59 -10.38
N VAL A 43 0.84 -10.83 -10.24
CA VAL A 43 1.78 -10.80 -11.35
C VAL A 43 2.04 -12.22 -11.78
N LEU A 44 1.55 -12.59 -12.95
CA LEU A 44 1.75 -13.92 -13.50
C LEU A 44 3.21 -14.14 -13.91
N ASP A 45 3.65 -15.38 -13.78
CA ASP A 45 4.81 -15.88 -14.50
C ASP A 45 4.36 -16.42 -15.88
N ASN A 46 5.23 -17.11 -16.60
CA ASN A 46 4.94 -17.75 -17.90
C ASN A 46 3.82 -18.83 -17.86
N SER A 47 3.08 -18.97 -16.76
CA SER A 47 2.01 -19.95 -16.61
C SER A 47 0.96 -19.49 -15.59
N PRO A 48 -0.33 -19.81 -15.81
CA PRO A 48 -1.44 -19.32 -14.97
C PRO A 48 -1.37 -19.82 -13.52
N ASP A 49 -0.69 -20.94 -13.30
CA ASP A 49 -0.49 -21.59 -12.01
C ASP A 49 0.73 -21.08 -11.21
N CYS A 50 1.41 -20.06 -11.72
CA CYS A 50 2.67 -19.54 -11.18
C CYS A 50 2.59 -18.02 -11.07
N TYR A 51 2.78 -17.50 -9.87
CA TYR A 51 2.77 -16.05 -9.61
C TYR A 51 4.17 -15.59 -9.27
N LYS A 52 4.68 -14.54 -9.93
CA LYS A 52 5.93 -13.89 -9.52
C LYS A 52 5.75 -13.12 -8.22
N SER A 53 4.60 -12.48 -8.06
CA SER A 53 4.19 -11.81 -6.84
C SER A 53 2.67 -11.70 -6.75
N VAL A 54 2.17 -11.56 -5.53
CA VAL A 54 0.77 -11.19 -5.26
C VAL A 54 0.72 -10.12 -4.18
N LEU A 55 -0.32 -9.30 -4.22
CA LEU A 55 -0.66 -8.32 -3.19
C LEU A 55 -2.04 -8.64 -2.63
N ILE A 56 -2.12 -8.81 -1.32
CA ILE A 56 -3.35 -9.18 -0.61
C ILE A 56 -3.67 -8.10 0.41
N GLU A 57 -4.86 -7.54 0.33
CA GLU A 57 -5.43 -6.66 1.35
C GLU A 57 -6.05 -7.50 2.46
N ILE A 58 -5.80 -7.13 3.72
CA ILE A 58 -6.33 -7.79 4.90
C ILE A 58 -7.01 -6.75 5.78
N LYS A 59 -8.27 -6.99 6.13
CA LYS A 59 -9.09 -6.12 6.98
C LYS A 59 -9.49 -6.79 8.29
N GLY A 60 -9.82 -5.94 9.26
CA GLY A 60 -10.30 -6.35 10.58
C GLY A 60 -9.22 -6.36 11.67
N SER A 61 -9.67 -6.52 12.92
CA SER A 61 -8.83 -6.41 14.12
C SER A 61 -7.71 -7.46 14.20
N LYS A 62 -7.88 -8.61 13.54
CA LYS A 62 -6.89 -9.71 13.50
C LYS A 62 -5.97 -9.66 12.28
N ALA A 63 -6.07 -8.63 11.43
CA ALA A 63 -5.30 -8.51 10.21
C ALA A 63 -3.79 -8.54 10.46
N LYS A 64 -3.33 -7.81 11.48
CA LYS A 64 -1.90 -7.74 11.83
C LYS A 64 -1.35 -9.08 12.26
N LEU A 65 -2.08 -9.78 13.13
CA LEU A 65 -1.67 -11.08 13.66
C LEU A 65 -1.45 -12.11 12.53
N ILE A 66 -2.39 -12.22 11.59
CA ILE A 66 -2.24 -13.17 10.48
C ILE A 66 -1.20 -12.69 9.46
N ALA A 67 -1.08 -11.39 9.22
CA ALA A 67 -0.05 -10.85 8.32
C ALA A 67 1.36 -11.12 8.86
N ASP A 68 1.57 -10.93 10.17
CA ASP A 68 2.84 -11.18 10.83
C ASP A 68 3.24 -12.66 10.80
N GLU A 69 2.29 -13.60 10.87
CA GLU A 69 2.57 -15.04 10.66
C GLU A 69 3.22 -15.29 9.28
N TRP A 70 2.90 -14.46 8.29
CA TRP A 70 3.41 -14.53 6.91
C TRP A 70 4.45 -13.44 6.59
N ASN A 71 4.97 -12.73 7.59
CA ASN A 71 6.04 -11.75 7.38
C ASN A 71 7.42 -12.42 7.50
N GLY A 72 8.22 -12.38 6.44
CA GLY A 72 9.58 -12.90 6.37
C GLY A 72 9.79 -13.99 5.31
N VAL A 73 10.95 -14.67 5.37
CA VAL A 73 11.32 -15.72 4.43
C VAL A 73 10.54 -17.01 4.72
N MET A 74 10.07 -17.67 3.67
CA MET A 74 9.35 -18.94 3.72
C MET A 74 10.00 -19.96 2.80
N GLN A 75 9.84 -21.24 3.13
CA GLN A 75 10.42 -22.35 2.39
C GLN A 75 9.35 -23.36 2.02
N TRP A 76 9.26 -23.70 0.75
CA TRP A 76 8.54 -24.86 0.26
C TRP A 76 9.52 -25.99 -0.08
N VAL A 77 9.31 -27.15 0.55
CA VAL A 77 10.13 -28.35 0.37
C VAL A 77 9.35 -29.36 -0.46
N CYS A 78 9.69 -29.47 -1.75
CA CYS A 78 9.06 -30.39 -2.69
C CYS A 78 10.04 -30.74 -3.82
N GLN A 79 9.93 -31.96 -4.37
CA GLN A 79 10.56 -32.25 -5.67
C GLN A 79 9.98 -31.30 -6.73
N SER A 80 10.83 -30.81 -7.63
CA SER A 80 10.37 -29.86 -8.65
C SER A 80 9.26 -30.48 -9.51
N PRO A 81 8.07 -29.85 -9.61
CA PRO A 81 7.03 -30.30 -10.53
C PRO A 81 7.38 -29.98 -12.00
N PHE A 82 8.34 -29.07 -12.24
CA PHE A 82 8.74 -28.65 -13.59
C PHE A 82 10.01 -29.35 -14.07
N ARG A 83 10.83 -29.85 -13.15
CA ARG A 83 12.11 -30.52 -13.43
C ARG A 83 12.21 -31.81 -12.59
N PRO A 84 11.51 -32.90 -12.98
CA PRO A 84 11.39 -34.10 -12.15
C PRO A 84 12.74 -34.72 -11.74
N SER A 85 13.74 -34.72 -12.63
CA SER A 85 15.07 -35.30 -12.37
C SER A 85 16.00 -34.41 -11.55
N HIS A 86 15.58 -33.19 -11.21
CA HIS A 86 16.44 -32.22 -10.53
C HIS A 86 16.53 -32.49 -9.02
N LYS A 87 17.75 -32.50 -8.46
CA LYS A 87 18.00 -32.89 -7.06
C LYS A 87 17.53 -31.86 -6.03
N ARG A 88 17.43 -30.57 -6.39
CA ARG A 88 17.00 -29.49 -5.48
C ARG A 88 15.55 -29.67 -5.08
N LYS A 89 15.27 -29.52 -3.78
CA LYS A 89 13.93 -29.60 -3.20
C LYS A 89 13.50 -28.37 -2.41
N ASN A 90 14.40 -27.39 -2.21
CA ASN A 90 14.14 -26.21 -1.39
C ASN A 90 13.87 -24.99 -2.27
N TRP A 91 12.65 -24.46 -2.17
CA TRP A 91 12.15 -23.30 -2.90
C TRP A 91 11.81 -22.22 -1.88
N PHE A 92 12.36 -21.02 -2.05
CA PHE A 92 12.19 -19.92 -1.10
C PHE A 92 11.35 -18.82 -1.72
N PHE A 93 10.51 -18.19 -0.91
CA PHE A 93 9.73 -17.00 -1.25
C PHE A 93 9.61 -16.13 0.00
N SER A 94 9.28 -14.85 -0.15
CA SER A 94 9.15 -13.92 0.97
C SER A 94 7.71 -13.44 1.10
N GLY A 95 7.34 -13.09 2.33
CA GLY A 95 6.19 -12.25 2.60
C GLY A 95 6.62 -10.96 3.27
N GLN A 96 5.99 -9.85 2.89
CA GLN A 96 6.27 -8.51 3.43
C GLN A 96 4.95 -7.84 3.77
N VAL A 97 4.91 -7.24 4.95
CA VAL A 97 3.72 -6.58 5.48
C VAL A 97 3.91 -5.08 5.40
N PHE A 98 2.92 -4.40 4.81
CA PHE A 98 2.85 -2.95 4.72
C PHE A 98 1.61 -2.49 5.46
N GLU A 99 1.82 -1.63 6.46
CA GLU A 99 0.72 -0.93 7.11
C GLU A 99 0.41 0.32 6.29
N VAL A 100 -0.78 0.35 5.71
CA VAL A 100 -1.27 1.57 5.10
C VAL A 100 -2.13 2.27 6.13
N ASN A 101 -1.54 3.30 6.74
CA ASN A 101 -2.29 4.26 7.52
C ASN A 101 -3.19 5.01 6.55
N GLU A 102 -4.47 4.68 6.58
CA GLU A 102 -5.51 5.66 6.27
C GLU A 102 -5.42 6.70 7.39
N ALA A 103 -4.44 7.61 7.31
CA ALA A 103 -4.53 8.80 8.12
C ALA A 103 -5.91 9.39 7.81
N GLU A 104 -6.74 9.49 8.83
CA GLU A 104 -8.04 10.15 8.73
C GLU A 104 -7.76 11.55 8.20
N PHE A 105 -7.96 11.73 6.89
CA PHE A 105 -8.08 13.04 6.29
C PHE A 105 -9.43 13.55 6.78
N THR A 106 -9.47 14.00 8.03
CA THR A 106 -10.58 14.77 8.56
C THR A 106 -10.76 15.96 7.64
N ASP A 107 -11.95 16.23 7.12
CA ASP A 107 -12.21 17.41 6.27
C ASP A 107 -12.09 18.75 7.04
N GLU A 108 -11.56 18.72 8.26
CA GLU A 108 -11.38 19.87 9.13
C GLU A 108 -10.29 20.81 8.60
N ILE A 109 -10.76 22.01 8.21
CA ILE A 109 -9.92 23.10 7.72
C ILE A 109 -10.15 24.29 8.63
N SER A 110 -9.06 24.79 9.21
CA SER A 110 -9.05 26.06 9.92
C SER A 110 -8.91 27.20 8.92
N TYR A 111 -9.75 28.22 9.02
CA TYR A 111 -9.72 29.40 8.16
C TYR A 111 -9.37 30.64 8.98
N GLN A 112 -8.35 31.36 8.54
CA GLN A 112 -7.96 32.66 9.03
C GLN A 112 -8.17 33.70 7.92
N THR A 113 -8.79 34.82 8.24
CA THR A 113 -8.92 35.94 7.30
C THR A 113 -7.81 36.94 7.49
N CYS A 114 -7.33 37.51 6.39
CA CYS A 114 -6.33 38.55 6.40
C CYS A 114 -6.72 39.65 5.41
N ARG A 115 -6.07 40.82 5.53
CA ARG A 115 -6.12 41.83 4.48
C ARG A 115 -5.43 41.32 3.22
N ALA A 116 -6.06 41.53 2.07
CA ALA A 116 -5.44 41.29 0.79
C ALA A 116 -4.26 42.26 0.61
N SER A 117 -3.11 41.75 0.20
CA SER A 117 -1.91 42.56 -0.04
C SER A 117 -1.66 42.65 -1.54
N GLY A 118 -2.05 43.77 -2.17
CA GLY A 118 -1.83 43.99 -3.59
C GLY A 118 -1.84 45.47 -3.98
N ALA A 119 -1.27 45.80 -5.13
CA ALA A 119 -1.20 47.17 -5.69
C ALA A 119 -2.57 47.68 -6.20
N GLY A 120 -3.65 47.41 -5.47
CA GLY A 120 -5.01 47.84 -5.78
C GLY A 120 -5.41 49.09 -5.02
N GLY A 121 -6.30 49.90 -5.62
CA GLY A 121 -6.81 51.15 -5.04
C GLY A 121 -7.55 50.97 -3.70
N GLN A 122 -8.08 52.07 -3.14
CA GLN A 122 -8.64 52.17 -1.79
C GLN A 122 -9.63 51.04 -1.38
N HIS A 123 -10.32 50.40 -2.33
CA HIS A 123 -11.25 49.30 -2.06
C HIS A 123 -10.57 47.94 -1.78
N VAL A 124 -9.36 47.69 -2.33
CA VAL A 124 -8.62 46.43 -2.14
C VAL A 124 -7.96 46.36 -0.76
N ASN A 125 -7.55 47.51 -0.22
CA ASN A 125 -6.81 47.59 1.04
C ASN A 125 -7.68 47.65 2.31
N THR A 126 -9.00 47.75 2.15
CA THR A 126 -9.94 47.97 3.28
C THR A 126 -10.75 46.72 3.65
N THR A 127 -10.85 45.73 2.75
CA THR A 127 -11.69 44.54 2.97
C THR A 127 -10.83 43.32 3.31
N ASP A 128 -11.15 42.61 4.39
CA ASP A 128 -10.52 41.34 4.81
C ASP A 128 -10.99 40.16 3.93
N SER A 129 -10.73 40.25 2.61
CA SER A 129 -11.14 39.23 1.65
C SER A 129 -10.16 38.06 1.54
N ALA A 130 -8.89 38.24 1.91
CA ALA A 130 -7.88 37.17 1.82
C ALA A 130 -8.12 36.09 2.86
N VAL A 131 -7.92 34.84 2.47
CA VAL A 131 -8.17 33.65 3.31
C VAL A 131 -6.92 32.79 3.34
N GLN A 132 -6.42 32.52 4.54
CA GLN A 132 -5.47 31.46 4.80
C GLN A 132 -6.25 30.25 5.35
N ALA A 133 -6.15 29.12 4.66
CA ALA A 133 -6.79 27.88 5.05
C ALA A 133 -5.72 26.84 5.40
N THR A 134 -5.89 26.12 6.50
CA THR A 134 -4.95 25.08 6.96
C THR A 134 -5.72 23.81 7.27
N HIS A 135 -5.38 22.71 6.60
CA HIS A 135 -5.91 21.39 6.92
C HIS A 135 -5.24 20.86 8.19
N LEU A 136 -6.02 20.63 9.24
CA LEU A 136 -5.49 20.39 10.58
C LEU A 136 -4.67 19.10 10.64
N ALA A 137 -5.17 18.01 10.06
CA ALA A 137 -4.51 16.71 10.15
C ALA A 137 -3.20 16.62 9.34
N SER A 138 -3.09 17.35 8.22
CA SER A 138 -1.89 17.28 7.35
C SER A 138 -0.92 18.44 7.50
N GLY A 139 -1.35 19.54 8.14
CA GLY A 139 -0.61 20.80 8.22
C GLY A 139 -0.50 21.57 6.89
N ILE A 140 -1.15 21.12 5.81
CA ILE A 140 -1.10 21.80 4.51
C ILE A 140 -1.88 23.11 4.62
N SER A 141 -1.18 24.22 4.40
CA SER A 141 -1.76 25.55 4.36
C SER A 141 -1.74 26.15 2.95
N VAL A 142 -2.79 26.89 2.60
CA VAL A 142 -2.89 27.70 1.36
C VAL A 142 -3.40 29.10 1.70
N ARG A 143 -2.95 30.10 0.95
CA ARG A 143 -3.44 31.49 1.06
C ARG A 143 -4.03 31.91 -0.28
N ILE A 144 -5.25 32.43 -0.27
CA ILE A 144 -6.00 32.84 -1.47
C ILE A 144 -6.54 34.25 -1.26
N GLU A 145 -6.25 35.14 -2.22
CA GLU A 145 -6.71 36.53 -2.25
C GLU A 145 -7.15 36.97 -3.65
N SER A 146 -7.36 36.02 -4.57
CA SER A 146 -7.69 36.28 -5.97
C SER A 146 -9.13 36.79 -6.18
N GLU A 147 -10.07 36.39 -5.33
CA GLU A 147 -11.47 36.81 -5.43
C GLU A 147 -11.79 38.00 -4.53
N ARG A 148 -12.79 38.78 -4.96
CA ARG A 148 -13.26 39.95 -4.20
C ARG A 148 -14.00 39.58 -2.90
N SER A 149 -14.54 38.36 -2.80
CA SER A 149 -15.30 37.91 -1.63
C SER A 149 -14.58 36.82 -0.84
N GLN A 150 -14.63 36.93 0.49
CA GLN A 150 -14.07 35.94 1.41
C GLN A 150 -14.68 34.54 1.19
N HIS A 151 -15.98 34.46 0.89
CA HIS A 151 -16.67 33.18 0.66
C HIS A 151 -16.14 32.47 -0.59
N ALA A 152 -15.90 33.20 -1.68
CA ALA A 152 -15.29 32.66 -2.88
C ALA A 152 -13.85 32.20 -2.61
N ASN A 153 -13.06 33.00 -1.88
CA ASN A 153 -11.70 32.63 -1.48
C ASN A 153 -11.67 31.38 -0.56
N LYS A 154 -12.61 31.23 0.38
CA LYS A 154 -12.75 30.01 1.22
C LYS A 154 -13.03 28.77 0.38
N ARG A 155 -13.92 28.87 -0.62
CA ARG A 155 -14.26 27.75 -1.51
C ARG A 155 -13.06 27.33 -2.37
N LEU A 156 -12.34 28.29 -2.94
CA LEU A 156 -11.10 28.04 -3.70
C LEU A 156 -10.02 27.43 -2.82
N ALA A 157 -9.83 27.96 -1.60
CA ALA A 157 -8.86 27.44 -0.65
C ALA A 157 -9.15 25.97 -0.27
N LYS A 158 -10.43 25.63 -0.04
CA LYS A 158 -10.84 24.23 0.18
C LYS A 158 -10.51 23.34 -1.01
N ALA A 159 -10.85 23.77 -2.23
CA ALA A 159 -10.58 23.00 -3.44
C ALA A 159 -9.08 22.72 -3.64
N LEU A 160 -8.22 23.73 -3.43
CA LEU A 160 -6.77 23.59 -3.54
C LEU A 160 -6.18 22.70 -2.45
N ILE A 161 -6.68 22.79 -1.22
CA ILE A 161 -6.28 21.85 -0.15
C ILE A 161 -6.61 20.42 -0.57
N MET A 162 -7.84 20.16 -1.02
CA MET A 162 -8.25 18.82 -1.45
C MET A 162 -7.41 18.29 -2.61
N GLN A 163 -7.09 19.14 -3.58
CA GLN A 163 -6.18 18.79 -4.67
C GLN A 163 -4.79 18.38 -4.15
N LYS A 164 -4.18 19.20 -3.28
CA LYS A 164 -2.87 18.89 -2.69
C LYS A 164 -2.87 17.62 -1.84
N LEU A 165 -3.97 17.32 -1.14
CA LEU A 165 -4.13 16.08 -0.38
C LEU A 165 -4.18 14.87 -1.32
N ALA A 166 -4.92 14.97 -2.43
CA ALA A 166 -4.99 13.92 -3.44
C ALA A 166 -3.63 13.67 -4.11
N GLU A 167 -2.89 14.73 -4.45
CA GLU A 167 -1.53 14.65 -4.99
C GLU A 167 -0.59 13.95 -4.00
N LYS A 168 -0.56 14.39 -2.73
CA LYS A 168 0.25 13.77 -1.68
C LYS A 168 -0.09 12.30 -1.47
N LYS A 169 -1.37 11.92 -1.53
CA LYS A 169 -1.82 10.52 -1.44
C LYS A 169 -1.30 9.71 -2.62
N SER A 170 -1.39 10.24 -3.84
CA SER A 170 -0.85 9.61 -5.04
C SER A 170 0.66 9.39 -4.96
N GLU A 171 1.41 10.39 -4.51
CA GLU A 171 2.86 10.29 -4.30
C GLU A 171 3.22 9.23 -3.25
N GLN A 172 2.49 9.17 -2.14
CA GLN A 172 2.70 8.14 -1.11
C GLN A 172 2.46 6.73 -1.66
N ILE A 173 1.40 6.54 -2.45
CA ILE A 173 1.11 5.26 -3.11
C ILE A 173 2.25 4.91 -4.06
N ALA A 174 2.68 5.85 -4.92
CA ALA A 174 3.77 5.63 -5.86
C ALA A 174 5.10 5.30 -5.16
N GLN A 175 5.41 5.94 -4.03
CA GLN A 175 6.59 5.63 -3.22
C GLN A 175 6.50 4.23 -2.60
N GLN A 176 5.33 3.85 -2.08
CA GLN A 176 5.09 2.51 -1.55
C GLN A 176 5.24 1.47 -2.65
N ASP A 177 4.64 1.69 -3.83
CA ASP A 177 4.76 0.81 -4.99
C ASP A 177 6.22 0.65 -5.40
N LYS A 178 6.98 1.75 -5.47
CA LYS A 178 8.42 1.70 -5.77
C LYS A 178 9.21 0.92 -4.72
N ALA A 179 8.90 1.10 -3.43
CA ALA A 179 9.53 0.34 -2.35
C ALA A 179 9.21 -1.15 -2.46
N ARG A 180 7.94 -1.50 -2.72
CA ARG A 180 7.49 -2.88 -2.97
C ARG A 180 8.22 -3.53 -4.14
N TRP A 181 8.40 -2.78 -5.24
CA TRP A 181 9.15 -3.22 -6.42
C TRP A 181 10.64 -3.42 -6.12
N SER A 182 11.28 -2.51 -5.40
CA SER A 182 12.70 -2.67 -5.02
C SER A 182 12.89 -3.92 -4.16
N GLN A 183 11.99 -4.14 -3.21
CA GLN A 183 12.06 -5.27 -2.28
C GLN A 183 11.72 -6.62 -2.92
N HIS A 184 11.06 -6.63 -4.09
CA HIS A 184 10.89 -7.84 -4.88
C HIS A 184 12.25 -8.46 -5.26
N TRP A 185 13.28 -7.65 -5.50
CA TRP A 185 14.58 -8.10 -5.97
C TRP A 185 15.51 -8.59 -4.85
N ASP A 186 15.31 -8.12 -3.62
CA ASP A 186 16.18 -8.37 -2.47
C ASP A 186 15.60 -9.46 -1.57
N LEU A 187 15.77 -10.72 -1.99
CA LEU A 187 15.27 -11.89 -1.27
C LEU A 187 16.41 -12.65 -0.60
N GLU A 188 16.49 -12.54 0.73
CA GLU A 188 17.40 -13.35 1.53
C GLU A 188 16.99 -14.83 1.47
N ARG A 189 17.95 -15.69 1.11
CA ARG A 189 17.74 -17.14 0.97
C ARG A 189 18.31 -17.85 2.20
N GLY A 190 17.48 -18.09 3.20
CA GLY A 190 17.89 -18.76 4.43
C GLY A 190 16.91 -18.51 5.57
N ASN A 191 17.13 -19.20 6.70
CA ASN A 191 16.38 -19.02 7.95
C ASN A 191 14.85 -18.81 7.79
N PRO A 192 14.13 -19.76 7.15
CA PRO A 192 12.73 -19.55 6.85
C PRO A 192 11.89 -19.60 8.13
N LYS A 193 11.08 -18.57 8.31
CA LYS A 193 10.11 -18.46 9.40
C LYS A 193 9.05 -19.56 9.32
N ARG A 194 8.64 -19.92 8.10
CA ARG A 194 7.66 -20.99 7.84
C ARG A 194 8.17 -21.97 6.80
N LYS A 195 7.85 -23.25 7.01
CA LYS A 195 8.22 -24.35 6.12
C LYS A 195 6.95 -25.08 5.69
N PHE A 196 6.81 -25.30 4.39
CA PHE A 196 5.73 -26.07 3.78
C PHE A 196 6.32 -27.30 3.11
N LYS A 197 5.61 -28.42 3.11
CA LYS A 197 6.10 -29.69 2.56
C LYS A 197 5.14 -30.31 1.55
N GLY A 198 5.73 -31.01 0.58
CA GLY A 198 5.01 -31.84 -0.37
C GLY A 198 4.19 -31.05 -1.39
N THR A 199 3.54 -31.80 -2.29
CA THR A 199 2.73 -31.23 -3.39
C THR A 199 1.45 -30.54 -2.91
N LYS A 200 0.96 -30.92 -1.72
CA LYS A 200 -0.23 -30.33 -1.09
C LYS A 200 0.04 -29.05 -0.29
N PHE A 201 1.30 -28.59 -0.23
CA PHE A 201 1.70 -27.36 0.47
C PHE A 201 1.24 -27.33 1.93
N THR A 202 1.53 -28.40 2.68
CA THR A 202 1.13 -28.51 4.08
C THR A 202 2.17 -27.83 4.97
N SER A 203 1.73 -26.93 5.85
CA SER A 203 2.55 -26.22 6.84
C SER A 203 3.01 -27.11 7.98
#